data_AF-A0AAU3DDR6-F1
#
_entry.id   AF-A0AAU3DDR6-F1
#
_cell.length_a   1.000
_cell.length_b   1.000
_cell.length_c   1.000
_cell.angle_alpha   90.00
_cell.angle_beta   90.00
_cell.angle_gamma   90.00
#
_symmetry.space_group_name_H-M   'P 1'
#
loop_
_entity.id
_entity.type
_entity.pdbx_description
1 polymer ?
#
loop_
_entity_poly.entity_id
_entity_poly.type
_entity_poly.pdbx_seq_one_letter_code
_entity_poly.pdbx_strand_id
1 'polypeptide(L)' 'MASSSGDVMAFLRQAGVVLDAEELPTTPLVEWRGGGPDRWQE' A
#
# COMPACT_ATOMS: atom_id res chain seq x y z
N MET A 1 -6.82 -2.80 -11.08
CA MET A 1 -5.72 -1.85 -10.81
C MET A 1 -5.90 -1.36 -9.39
N ALA A 2 -4.84 -1.23 -8.59
CA ALA A 2 -4.97 -0.70 -7.24
C ALA A 2 -5.22 0.82 -7.31
N SER A 3 -6.27 1.29 -6.66
CA SER A 3 -6.61 2.73 -6.56
C SER A 3 -6.56 3.25 -5.12
N SER A 4 -6.54 2.35 -4.15
CA SER A 4 -6.48 2.68 -2.71
C SER A 4 -5.34 1.94 -2.01
N SER A 5 -4.96 2.41 -0.82
CA SER A 5 -4.06 1.69 0.09
C SER A 5 -4.59 0.30 0.47
N GLY A 6 -5.92 0.14 0.53
CA GLY A 6 -6.59 -1.14 0.76
C GLY A 6 -6.33 -2.16 -0.35
N ASP A 7 -6.35 -1.72 -1.61
CA ASP A 7 -6.05 -2.58 -2.75
C ASP A 7 -4.59 -3.06 -2.75
N VAL A 8 -3.67 -2.17 -2.37
CA VAL A 8 -2.24 -2.52 -2.23
C VAL A 8 -2.05 -3.56 -1.12
N MET A 9 -2.70 -3.38 0.03
CA MET A 9 -2.67 -4.36 1.13
C MET A 9 -3.25 -5.71 0.71
N ALA A 10 -4.37 -5.72 -0.02
CA ALA A 10 -4.97 -6.95 -0.54
C ALA A 10 -4.04 -7.68 -1.52
N PHE A 11 -3.36 -6.93 -2.39
CA PHE A 11 -2.37 -7.47 -3.32
C PHE A 11 -1.16 -8.09 -2.59
N LEU A 12 -0.59 -7.37 -1.62
CA LEU A 12 0.54 -7.86 -0.82
C LEU A 12 0.16 -9.13 -0.03
N ARG A 13 -1.06 -9.16 0.52
CA ARG A 13 -1.58 -10.33 1.24
C ARG A 13 -1.67 -11.56 0.34
N GLN A 14 -2.06 -11.40 -0.92
CA GLN A 14 -2.08 -12.49 -1.88
C GLN A 14 -0.67 -13.03 -2.18
N ALA A 15 0.36 -12.19 -2.05
CA ALA A 15 1.77 -12.58 -2.14
C ALA A 15 2.35 -13.13 -0.82
N GLY A 16 1.55 -13.25 0.25
CA GLY A 16 1.98 -13.73 1.55
C GLY A 16 2.64 -12.67 2.45
N VAL A 17 2.59 -11.40 2.05
CA VAL A 17 3.11 -10.27 2.83
C VAL A 17 1.96 -9.63 3.60
N VAL A 18 2.05 -9.63 4.93
CA VAL A 18 1.07 -8.97 5.81
C VAL A 18 1.75 -7.76 6.42
N LEU A 19 1.18 -6.58 6.17
CA LEU A 19 1.60 -5.30 6.72
C LEU A 19 0.38 -4.64 7.36
N ASP A 20 0.61 -3.94 8.47
CA ASP A 20 -0.38 -3.07 9.06
C ASP A 20 -0.45 -1.72 8.31
N ALA A 21 -1.54 -0.98 8.51
CA ALA A 21 -1.76 0.30 7.83
C ALA A 21 -0.67 1.35 8.13
N GLU A 22 -0.01 1.25 9.28
CA GLU A 22 1.09 2.12 9.69
C GLU A 22 2.44 1.74 9.06
N GLU A 23 2.59 0.49 8.61
CA GLU A 23 3.81 -0.02 7.97
C GLU A 23 3.81 0.23 6.46
N LEU A 24 2.63 0.17 5.84
CA LEU A 24 2.43 0.38 4.41
C LEU A 24 3.04 1.69 3.84
N PRO A 25 3.03 2.85 4.53
CA PRO A 25 3.63 4.08 4.03
C PRO A 25 5.16 4.06 4.03
N THR A 26 5.77 3.26 4.91
CA THR A 26 7.22 3.28 5.20
C THR A 26 7.95 2.04 4.71
N THR A 27 7.22 0.99 4.31
CA THR A 27 7.79 -0.24 3.80
C THR A 27 8.63 -0.01 2.54
N PRO A 28 9.83 -0.61 2.43
CA PRO A 28 10.64 -0.54 1.20
C PRO A 28 10.03 -1.36 0.06
N LEU A 29 8.97 -2.13 0.32
CA LEU A 29 8.30 -2.97 -0.68
C LEU A 29 7.41 -2.17 -1.65
N VAL A 30 7.05 -0.94 -1.27
CA VAL A 30 6.15 -0.08 -2.04
C VAL A 30 6.83 1.25 -2.33
N GLU A 31 7.01 1.57 -3.61
CA GLU A 31 7.47 2.89 -4.04
C GLU A 31 6.27 3.74 -4.49
N TRP A 32 5.98 4.80 -3.72
CA TRP A 32 4.86 5.70 -4.02
C TRP A 32 5.25 6.75 -5.07
N ARG A 33 4.57 6.74 -6.21
CA ARG A 33 4.71 7.79 -7.24
C ARG A 33 3.62 8.85 -7.02
N GLY A 34 4.02 10.05 -6.61
CA GLY A 34 3.09 11.19 -6.42
C GLY A 34 2.60 11.43 -4.99
N GLY A 35 3.24 10.79 -4.01
CA GLY A 35 2.93 10.90 -2.58
C GLY A 35 2.40 9.59 -2.01
N GLY A 36 2.66 9.38 -0.72
CA GLY A 36 2.30 8.15 0.00
C GLY A 36 0.79 7.88 0.07
N PRO A 37 0.35 6.94 0.91
CA PRO A 37 -1.05 6.51 0.97
C PRO A 37 -2.03 7.66 1.28
N ASP A 38 -1.58 8.75 1.92
CA ASP A 38 -2.38 9.97 2.16
C ASP A 38 -2.88 10.66 0.89
N ARG A 39 -2.22 10.44 -0.25
CA ARG A 39 -2.59 11.03 -1.55
C ARG A 39 -3.51 10.13 -2.38
N TRP A 40 -3.61 8.86 -2.02
CA TRP A 40 -4.41 7.85 -2.73
C TRP A 40 -5.72 7.56 -1.97
N GLN A 41 -6.32 8.59 -1.37
CA GLN A 41 -7.55 8.53 -0.57
C GLN A 41 -8.84 8.63 -1.42
N GLU A 42 -8.83 8.20 -2.67
CA GLU A 42 -9.99 8.27 -3.58
C GLU A 42 -10.80 6.96 -3.63
#